data_AF-G3B2D6-F1
#
_entry.id   AF-G3B2D6-F1
#
_cell.length_a   1.000
_cell.length_b   1.000
_cell.length_c   1.000
_cell.angle_alpha   90.00
_cell.angle_beta   90.00
_cell.angle_gamma   90.00
#
_symmetry.space_group_name_H-M   'P 1'
#
loop_
_entity.id
_entity.type
_entity.pdbx_description
1 polymer ?
#
loop_
_entity_poly.entity_id
_entity_poly.type
_entity_poly.pdbx_seq_one_letter_code
_entity_poly.pdbx_strand_id
1 'polypeptide(L)'
;MLYASTKNTLLQELGGGKIKRDHLFAWSELSELSFEHFDSSRPTHALNNEDVLTSEEKYTKEINALQDLTLSSGRKLASMDNASTQLLFRIDSDLENAFASLATSDLIVFSVVLSSEHFKLISKRANIELGSLVSTLEASNDSSNPAPQFAVYSYSPGKSVLIYTCPSGSKVKDRMIYASNKQGLINHLKSLFKDHGLELDKVLDIGDPEELEIGELKPSEEVPSSTSKSGLRFNKPKGPRRR
;
A
#
# COMPACT_ATOMS: atom_id res chain seq x y z
N MET A 1 -36.55 -41.07 -19.28
CA MET A 1 -35.09 -40.84 -19.24
C MET A 1 -34.52 -40.39 -20.58
N LEU A 2 -34.83 -41.05 -21.70
CA LEU A 2 -34.22 -40.76 -23.02
C LEU A 2 -34.29 -39.28 -23.44
N TYR A 3 -35.47 -38.65 -23.36
CA TYR A 3 -35.65 -37.24 -23.75
C TYR A 3 -34.85 -36.23 -22.93
N ALA A 4 -34.72 -36.46 -21.61
CA ALA A 4 -33.90 -35.60 -20.75
C ALA A 4 -32.40 -35.79 -21.05
N SER A 5 -31.98 -37.03 -21.34
CA SER A 5 -30.58 -37.37 -21.64
C SER A 5 -30.12 -36.84 -22.99
N THR A 6 -31.00 -36.73 -24.00
CA THR A 6 -30.65 -36.27 -25.36
C THR A 6 -30.87 -34.77 -25.57
N LYS A 7 -31.51 -34.07 -24.62
CA LYS A 7 -31.81 -32.62 -24.69
C LYS A 7 -30.58 -31.78 -25.01
N ASN A 8 -29.47 -31.98 -24.29
CA ASN A 8 -28.26 -31.18 -24.48
C ASN A 8 -27.60 -31.43 -25.84
N THR A 9 -27.61 -32.68 -26.32
CA THR A 9 -27.11 -33.03 -27.65
C THR A 9 -27.94 -32.34 -28.74
N LEU A 10 -29.27 -32.36 -28.62
CA LEU A 10 -30.16 -31.66 -29.56
C LEU A 10 -29.89 -30.15 -29.57
N LEU A 11 -29.73 -29.53 -28.41
CA LEU A 11 -29.41 -28.09 -28.32
C LEU A 11 -28.06 -27.74 -28.94
N GLN A 12 -27.07 -28.63 -28.82
CA GLN A 12 -25.77 -28.47 -29.46
C GLN A 12 -25.87 -28.58 -30.98
N GLU A 13 -26.58 -29.60 -31.50
CA GLU A 13 -26.80 -29.82 -32.94
C GLU A 13 -27.62 -28.70 -33.59
N LEU A 14 -28.62 -28.17 -32.88
CA LEU A 14 -29.46 -27.05 -33.35
C LEU A 14 -28.70 -25.70 -33.34
N GLY A 15 -27.53 -25.68 -32.69
CA GLY A 15 -26.63 -24.55 -32.57
C GLY A 15 -26.87 -23.79 -31.27
N GLY A 16 -26.05 -24.07 -30.25
CA GLY A 16 -26.16 -23.50 -28.90
C GLY A 16 -26.07 -21.96 -28.80
N GLY A 17 -25.73 -21.27 -29.89
CA GLY A 17 -25.79 -19.80 -29.97
C GLY A 17 -27.10 -19.23 -30.52
N LYS A 18 -27.95 -20.05 -31.14
CA LYS A 18 -29.25 -19.62 -31.71
C LYS A 18 -30.37 -19.63 -30.69
N ILE A 19 -30.30 -20.54 -29.72
CA ILE A 19 -31.28 -20.65 -28.62
C ILE A 19 -30.62 -20.09 -27.36
N LYS A 20 -31.12 -18.95 -26.88
CA LYS A 20 -30.67 -18.38 -25.61
C LYS A 20 -31.06 -19.31 -24.46
N ARG A 21 -30.21 -19.40 -23.44
CA ARG A 21 -30.48 -20.20 -22.24
C ARG A 21 -31.77 -19.76 -21.53
N ASP A 22 -32.13 -18.50 -21.67
CA ASP A 22 -33.36 -17.87 -21.16
C ASP A 22 -34.65 -18.47 -21.73
N HIS A 23 -34.56 -19.22 -22.83
CA HIS A 23 -35.69 -19.89 -23.48
C HIS A 23 -35.68 -21.40 -23.27
N LEU A 24 -34.84 -21.92 -22.38
CA LEU A 24 -34.76 -23.34 -22.05
C LEU A 24 -35.55 -23.64 -20.78
N PHE A 25 -36.72 -24.23 -20.96
CA PHE A 25 -37.59 -24.62 -19.85
C PHE A 25 -37.59 -26.14 -19.65
N ALA A 26 -37.95 -26.57 -18.45
CA ALA A 26 -38.19 -27.96 -18.11
C ALA A 26 -39.63 -28.05 -17.63
N TRP A 27 -40.54 -28.36 -18.55
CA TRP A 27 -41.95 -28.48 -18.24
C TRP A 27 -42.27 -29.90 -17.80
N SER A 28 -43.00 -30.02 -16.69
CA SER A 28 -43.57 -31.26 -16.17
C SER A 28 -45.08 -31.32 -16.35
N GLU A 29 -45.77 -30.18 -16.32
CA GLU A 29 -47.23 -30.11 -16.36
C GLU A 29 -47.75 -29.42 -17.62
N LEU A 30 -49.00 -29.73 -17.99
CA LEU A 30 -49.65 -29.11 -19.16
C LEU A 30 -49.97 -27.62 -18.93
N SER A 31 -50.23 -27.24 -17.67
CA SER A 31 -50.47 -25.86 -17.22
C SER A 31 -49.27 -24.93 -17.51
N GLU A 32 -48.06 -25.49 -17.53
CA GLU A 32 -46.79 -24.77 -17.77
C GLU A 32 -46.57 -24.45 -19.26
N LEU A 33 -47.33 -25.08 -20.17
CA LEU A 33 -47.33 -24.80 -21.60
C LEU A 33 -48.23 -23.60 -21.97
N SER A 34 -48.56 -22.76 -21.00
CA SER A 34 -49.33 -21.53 -21.20
C SER A 34 -48.41 -20.34 -21.49
N PHE A 35 -48.93 -19.36 -22.23
CA PHE A 35 -48.22 -18.12 -22.50
C PHE A 35 -47.93 -17.33 -21.21
N GLU A 36 -48.85 -17.36 -20.25
CA GLU A 36 -48.69 -16.70 -18.95
C GLU A 36 -47.50 -17.29 -18.17
N HIS A 37 -47.42 -18.62 -18.08
CA HIS A 37 -46.30 -19.28 -17.42
C HIS A 37 -44.97 -19.04 -18.15
N PHE A 38 -44.99 -19.01 -19.49
CA PHE A 38 -43.81 -18.65 -20.29
C PHE A 38 -43.32 -17.24 -20.00
N ASP A 39 -44.20 -16.26 -19.77
CA ASP A 39 -43.79 -14.88 -19.49
C ASP A 39 -43.26 -14.72 -18.05
N SER A 40 -43.92 -15.34 -17.06
CA SER A 40 -43.49 -15.33 -15.66
C SER A 40 -42.17 -16.05 -15.42
N SER A 41 -41.86 -17.09 -16.20
CA SER A 41 -40.62 -17.88 -16.09
C SER A 41 -39.42 -17.26 -16.79
N ARG A 42 -39.59 -16.13 -17.50
CA ARG A 42 -38.47 -15.43 -18.12
C ARG A 42 -37.47 -14.96 -17.06
N PRO A 43 -36.16 -15.07 -17.33
CA PRO A 43 -35.15 -14.66 -16.37
C PRO A 43 -35.17 -13.15 -16.04
N THR A 44 -35.85 -12.32 -16.83
CA THR A 44 -36.12 -10.91 -16.49
C THR A 44 -36.93 -10.77 -15.19
N HIS A 45 -37.80 -11.73 -14.86
CA HIS A 45 -38.48 -11.80 -13.57
C HIS A 45 -37.60 -12.46 -12.50
N ALA A 46 -36.70 -13.38 -12.87
CA ALA A 46 -35.72 -14.00 -11.96
C ALA A 46 -34.60 -13.05 -11.49
N LEU A 47 -34.37 -11.93 -12.18
CA LEU A 47 -33.44 -10.88 -11.75
C LEU A 47 -33.97 -10.05 -10.55
N ASN A 48 -35.28 -10.14 -10.25
CA ASN A 48 -35.89 -9.52 -9.07
C ASN A 48 -35.99 -10.47 -7.88
N ASN A 49 -35.21 -11.57 -7.88
CA ASN A 49 -35.20 -12.56 -6.80
C ASN A 49 -34.40 -12.05 -5.58
N GLU A 50 -34.84 -10.93 -5.01
CA GLU A 50 -34.55 -10.61 -3.60
C GLU A 50 -35.07 -11.70 -2.66
N ASP A 51 -36.01 -12.54 -3.12
CA ASP A 51 -36.63 -13.62 -2.35
C ASP A 51 -35.76 -14.89 -2.24
N VAL A 52 -34.79 -15.09 -3.15
CA VAL A 52 -33.92 -16.29 -3.15
C VAL A 52 -32.61 -16.05 -2.38
N LEU A 53 -32.30 -14.78 -2.07
CA LEU A 53 -31.11 -14.43 -1.31
C LEU A 53 -31.32 -14.72 0.18
N THR A 54 -30.35 -15.40 0.77
CA THR A 54 -30.25 -15.54 2.22
C THR A 54 -30.05 -14.19 2.90
N SER A 55 -30.33 -14.11 4.20
CA SER A 55 -30.09 -12.88 4.97
C SER A 55 -28.62 -12.43 4.94
N GLU A 56 -27.68 -13.38 4.91
CA GLU A 56 -26.24 -13.09 4.83
C GLU A 56 -25.85 -12.51 3.46
N GLU A 57 -26.38 -13.07 2.36
CA GLU A 57 -26.13 -12.54 1.02
C GLU A 57 -26.71 -11.14 0.83
N LYS A 58 -27.88 -10.85 1.42
CA LYS A 58 -28.44 -9.49 1.44
C LYS A 58 -27.52 -8.51 2.17
N TYR A 59 -27.02 -8.91 3.34
CA TYR A 59 -26.11 -8.08 4.12
C TYR A 59 -24.79 -7.80 3.39
N THR A 60 -24.19 -8.81 2.77
CA THR A 60 -22.96 -8.63 1.99
C THR A 60 -23.17 -7.74 0.77
N LYS A 61 -24.31 -7.87 0.07
CA LYS A 61 -24.69 -6.98 -1.05
C LYS A 61 -24.81 -5.54 -0.60
N GLU A 62 -25.40 -5.29 0.58
CA GLU A 62 -25.52 -3.96 1.16
C GLU A 62 -24.16 -3.35 1.52
N ILE A 63 -23.27 -4.12 2.18
CA ILE A 63 -21.90 -3.68 2.49
C ILE A 63 -21.15 -3.30 1.22
N ASN A 64 -21.21 -4.15 0.19
CA ASN A 64 -20.52 -3.91 -1.07
C ASN A 64 -21.05 -2.65 -1.75
N ALA A 65 -22.36 -2.43 -1.75
CA ALA A 65 -22.95 -1.20 -2.30
C ALA A 65 -22.46 0.04 -1.54
N LEU A 66 -22.45 0.01 -0.20
CA LEU A 66 -21.92 1.11 0.61
C LEU A 66 -20.43 1.36 0.35
N GLN A 67 -19.63 0.29 0.23
CA GLN A 67 -18.21 0.38 -0.10
C GLN A 67 -18.01 1.03 -1.47
N ASP A 68 -18.76 0.60 -2.50
CA ASP A 68 -18.67 1.17 -3.85
C ASP A 68 -19.05 2.66 -3.87
N LEU A 69 -20.06 3.09 -3.10
CA LEU A 69 -20.38 4.52 -2.94
C LEU A 69 -19.21 5.30 -2.30
N THR A 70 -18.55 4.73 -1.29
CA THR A 70 -17.39 5.39 -0.65
C THR A 70 -16.20 5.53 -1.60
N LEU A 71 -15.94 4.52 -2.44
CA LEU A 71 -14.85 4.53 -3.41
C LEU A 71 -15.16 5.44 -4.61
N SER A 72 -16.42 5.46 -5.07
CA SER A 72 -16.83 6.21 -6.25
C SER A 72 -16.93 7.73 -6.01
N SER A 73 -17.19 8.17 -4.78
CA SER A 73 -17.45 9.60 -4.51
C SER A 73 -16.19 10.44 -4.29
N GLY A 74 -14.98 9.87 -4.36
CA GLY A 74 -13.72 10.58 -4.09
C GLY A 74 -13.66 11.22 -2.69
N ARG A 75 -14.61 10.89 -1.80
CA ARG A 75 -14.66 11.36 -0.43
C ARG A 75 -13.58 10.62 0.34
N LYS A 76 -12.59 11.37 0.82
CA LYS A 76 -11.55 10.84 1.71
C LYS A 76 -12.24 10.16 2.90
N LEU A 77 -11.84 8.92 3.20
CA LEU A 77 -12.32 8.20 4.37
C LEU A 77 -11.88 8.95 5.63
N ALA A 78 -12.63 8.85 6.73
CA ALA A 78 -12.21 9.40 8.02
C ALA A 78 -10.86 8.84 8.51
N SER A 79 -10.45 7.66 8.03
CA SER A 79 -9.13 7.07 8.27
C SER A 79 -8.00 7.75 7.47
N MET A 80 -8.31 8.44 6.37
CA MET A 80 -7.33 9.17 5.57
C MET A 80 -6.97 10.54 6.17
N ASP A 81 -7.86 11.13 6.97
CA ASP A 81 -7.60 12.41 7.68
C ASP A 81 -6.90 12.21 9.04
N ASN A 82 -6.92 10.99 9.61
CA ASN A 82 -6.53 10.73 11.00
C ASN A 82 -5.28 9.85 11.18
N ALA A 83 -4.34 9.83 10.23
CA ALA A 83 -2.96 9.58 10.65
C ALA A 83 -2.53 10.83 11.40
N SER A 84 -2.31 10.75 12.72
CA SER A 84 -1.95 11.89 13.58
C SER A 84 -0.85 12.73 12.93
N THR A 85 -1.25 13.80 12.24
CA THR A 85 -0.36 14.72 11.54
C THR A 85 0.42 15.59 12.52
N GLN A 86 -0.07 15.63 13.77
CA GLN A 86 0.56 16.29 14.90
C GLN A 86 1.66 15.41 15.47
N LEU A 87 2.81 16.02 15.70
CA LEU A 87 3.91 15.47 16.46
C LEU A 87 3.45 15.19 17.90
N LEU A 88 3.49 13.93 18.36
CA LEU A 88 2.98 13.58 19.70
C LEU A 88 3.99 13.93 20.79
N PHE A 89 5.28 13.80 20.48
CA PHE A 89 6.37 14.04 21.42
C PHE A 89 7.10 15.34 21.15
N ARG A 90 7.63 15.95 22.20
CA ARG A 90 8.41 17.18 22.06
C ARG A 90 9.80 16.87 21.54
N ILE A 91 10.35 17.78 20.74
CA ILE A 91 11.76 17.71 20.31
C ILE A 91 12.60 18.46 21.34
N ASP A 92 13.73 17.90 21.72
CA ASP A 92 14.65 18.54 22.64
C ASP A 92 15.40 19.69 21.95
N SER A 93 15.73 20.75 22.69
CA SER A 93 16.34 21.96 22.11
C SER A 93 17.70 21.68 21.47
N ASP A 94 18.45 20.72 22.02
CA ASP A 94 19.74 20.29 21.47
C ASP A 94 19.60 19.67 20.08
N LEU A 95 18.47 19.00 19.84
CA LEU A 95 18.14 18.33 18.59
C LEU A 95 17.66 19.36 17.54
N GLU A 96 16.86 20.34 17.94
CA GLU A 96 16.49 21.47 17.08
C GLU A 96 17.73 22.26 16.60
N ASN A 97 18.66 22.54 17.52
CA ASN A 97 19.93 23.17 17.19
C ASN A 97 20.78 22.30 16.25
N ALA A 98 20.75 20.98 16.40
CA ALA A 98 21.44 20.05 15.51
C ALA A 98 20.85 20.10 14.09
N PHE A 99 19.52 20.16 13.96
CA PHE A 99 18.84 20.32 12.66
C PHE A 99 19.14 21.66 11.99
N ALA A 100 19.14 22.75 12.74
CA ALA A 100 19.47 24.07 12.21
C ALA A 100 20.93 24.17 11.73
N SER A 101 21.83 23.37 12.32
CA SER A 101 23.26 23.31 12.00
C SER A 101 23.64 22.14 11.09
N LEU A 102 22.67 21.56 10.37
CA LEU A 102 22.89 20.43 9.47
C LEU A 102 23.56 20.91 8.18
N ALA A 103 24.81 20.48 7.96
CA ALA A 103 25.55 20.72 6.72
C ALA A 103 25.47 19.51 5.77
N THR A 104 26.11 19.61 4.61
CA THR A 104 26.25 18.48 3.66
C THR A 104 27.11 17.37 4.25
N SER A 105 26.67 16.12 4.09
CA SER A 105 27.30 14.90 4.63
C SER A 105 27.24 14.78 6.16
N ASP A 106 26.36 15.53 6.82
CA ASP A 106 26.10 15.38 8.25
C ASP A 106 25.07 14.29 8.52
N LEU A 107 25.31 13.53 9.61
CA LEU A 107 24.40 12.53 10.15
C LEU A 107 23.99 12.91 11.57
N ILE A 108 22.69 12.93 11.80
CA ILE A 108 22.09 13.15 13.11
C ILE A 108 21.27 11.91 13.45
N VAL A 109 21.66 11.20 14.51
CA VAL A 109 20.93 10.04 15.03
C VAL A 109 20.25 10.43 16.34
N PHE A 110 18.97 10.10 16.46
CA PHE A 110 18.17 10.44 17.63
C PHE A 110 17.15 9.34 17.95
N SER A 111 16.74 9.30 19.22
CA SER A 111 15.83 8.30 19.76
C SER A 111 14.73 8.95 20.60
N VAL A 112 13.64 8.24 20.80
CA VAL A 112 12.59 8.59 21.75
C VAL A 112 12.96 8.08 23.14
N VAL A 113 12.95 8.98 24.12
CA VAL A 113 13.03 8.61 25.54
C VAL A 113 11.62 8.34 26.06
N LEU A 114 11.30 7.06 26.27
CA LEU A 114 9.93 6.62 26.62
C LEU A 114 9.39 7.17 27.94
N SER A 115 10.25 7.45 28.92
CA SER A 115 9.85 7.89 30.25
C SER A 115 9.33 9.34 30.28
N SER A 116 9.78 10.15 29.32
CA SER A 116 9.63 11.60 29.32
C SER A 116 9.12 12.13 27.99
N GLU A 117 8.74 11.23 27.07
CA GLU A 117 8.01 11.53 25.84
C GLU A 117 8.65 12.66 25.01
N HIS A 118 9.98 12.60 24.86
CA HIS A 118 10.75 13.54 24.04
C HIS A 118 11.75 12.83 23.12
N PHE A 119 12.07 13.49 22.01
CA PHE A 119 13.16 13.09 21.12
C PHE A 119 14.49 13.60 21.64
N LYS A 120 15.42 12.68 21.93
CA LYS A 120 16.77 12.97 22.42
C LYS A 120 17.81 12.66 21.34
N LEU A 121 18.77 13.56 21.20
CA LEU A 121 19.95 13.37 20.35
C LEU A 121 20.83 12.24 20.92
N ILE A 122 21.17 11.25 20.08
CA ILE A 122 22.13 10.18 20.42
C ILE A 122 23.52 10.57 19.95
N SER A 123 23.64 10.92 18.67
CA SER A 123 24.93 11.21 18.05
C SER A 123 24.76 12.22 16.92
N LYS A 124 25.66 13.20 16.88
CA LYS A 124 25.86 14.07 15.73
C LYS A 124 27.25 13.80 15.19
N ARG A 125 27.35 13.48 13.90
CA ARG A 125 28.62 13.25 13.21
C ARG A 125 28.63 14.05 11.92
N ALA A 126 29.68 14.81 11.72
CA ALA A 126 29.88 15.60 10.51
C ALA A 126 30.77 14.86 9.51
N ASN A 127 30.58 15.15 8.22
CA ASN A 127 31.44 14.66 7.12
C ASN A 127 31.52 13.12 7.02
N ILE A 128 30.36 12.45 7.06
CA ILE A 128 30.24 10.99 6.88
C ILE A 128 30.17 10.65 5.39
N GLU A 129 31.10 9.80 4.95
CA GLU A 129 31.05 9.17 3.64
C GLU A 129 29.93 8.12 3.55
N LEU A 130 29.27 8.03 2.40
CA LEU A 130 28.17 7.08 2.14
C LEU A 130 28.51 5.63 2.49
N GLY A 131 29.75 5.18 2.26
CA GLY A 131 30.18 3.82 2.58
C GLY A 131 30.29 3.53 4.08
N SER A 132 30.45 4.58 4.90
CA SER A 132 30.54 4.46 6.36
C SER A 132 29.19 4.62 7.07
N LEU A 133 28.15 5.06 6.35
CA LEU A 133 26.82 5.35 6.92
C LEU A 133 26.24 4.16 7.69
N VAL A 134 26.24 2.97 7.08
CA VAL A 134 25.74 1.72 7.69
C VAL A 134 26.48 1.42 9.00
N SER A 135 27.81 1.41 8.97
CA SER A 135 28.64 1.16 10.17
C SER A 135 28.40 2.17 11.29
N THR A 136 28.09 3.43 10.94
CA THR A 136 27.79 4.46 11.95
C THR A 136 26.40 4.32 12.58
N LEU A 137 25.41 3.84 11.82
CA LEU A 137 24.07 3.52 12.30
C LEU A 137 24.06 2.24 13.15
N GLU A 138 24.91 1.27 12.82
CA GLU A 138 25.13 0.07 13.64
C GLU A 138 25.78 0.43 14.97
N ALA A 139 26.82 1.27 14.95
CA ALA A 139 27.51 1.68 16.17
C ALA A 139 26.61 2.48 17.15
N SER A 140 25.52 3.07 16.67
CA SER A 140 24.54 3.75 17.53
C SER A 140 23.46 2.83 18.09
N ASN A 141 23.34 1.60 17.59
CA ASN A 141 22.37 0.62 18.07
C ASN A 141 23.07 -0.47 18.88
N ASP A 142 22.53 -0.81 20.05
CA ASP A 142 23.11 -1.85 20.88
C ASP A 142 22.67 -3.23 20.36
N SER A 143 23.62 -4.02 19.85
CA SER A 143 23.33 -5.38 19.34
C SER A 143 22.72 -6.29 20.40
N SER A 144 22.95 -6.03 21.70
CA SER A 144 22.38 -6.83 22.78
C SER A 144 20.92 -6.48 23.09
N ASN A 145 20.47 -5.26 22.79
CA ASN A 145 19.12 -4.80 23.05
C ASN A 145 18.70 -3.82 21.94
N PRO A 146 18.35 -4.34 20.75
CA PRO A 146 18.14 -3.52 19.58
C PRO A 146 16.90 -2.64 19.76
N ALA A 147 17.05 -1.34 19.56
CA ALA A 147 15.98 -0.36 19.67
C ALA A 147 15.71 0.31 18.32
N PRO A 148 14.47 0.75 18.03
CA PRO A 148 14.21 1.60 16.89
C PRO A 148 14.94 2.94 17.05
N GLN A 149 15.42 3.51 15.96
CA GLN A 149 16.08 4.83 15.95
C GLN A 149 15.72 5.59 14.67
N PHE A 150 15.74 6.90 14.75
CA PHE A 150 15.62 7.79 13.61
C PHE A 150 16.97 8.41 13.31
N ALA A 151 17.28 8.58 12.03
CA ALA A 151 18.46 9.30 11.59
C ALA A 151 18.11 10.23 10.43
N VAL A 152 18.71 11.41 10.43
CA VAL A 152 18.67 12.33 9.29
C VAL A 152 20.07 12.40 8.71
N TYR A 153 20.17 12.13 7.41
CA TYR A 153 21.42 12.23 6.66
C TYR A 153 21.27 13.22 5.50
N SER A 154 22.19 14.19 5.43
CA SER A 154 22.25 15.17 4.34
C SER A 154 23.20 14.66 3.26
N TYR A 155 22.67 14.12 2.16
CA TYR A 155 23.51 13.45 1.15
C TYR A 155 23.94 14.40 0.00
N SER A 156 23.25 15.52 -0.16
CA SER A 156 23.50 16.52 -1.21
C SER A 156 23.20 17.92 -0.66
N PRO A 157 23.81 18.99 -1.19
CA PRO A 157 23.45 20.36 -0.79
C PRO A 157 21.94 20.57 -0.91
N GLY A 158 21.32 20.95 0.21
CA GLY A 158 19.88 21.19 0.29
C GLY A 158 18.99 19.95 0.38
N LYS A 159 19.52 18.72 0.26
CA LYS A 159 18.70 17.49 0.27
C LYS A 159 19.08 16.55 1.41
N SER A 160 18.06 16.18 2.18
CA SER A 160 18.20 15.28 3.32
C SER A 160 17.26 14.08 3.19
N VAL A 161 17.70 12.93 3.71
CA VAL A 161 16.90 11.72 3.87
C VAL A 161 16.62 11.48 5.34
N LEU A 162 15.38 11.10 5.66
CA LEU A 162 15.03 10.54 6.97
C LEU A 162 15.08 9.03 6.87
N ILE A 163 15.88 8.40 7.72
CA ILE A 163 16.05 6.97 7.84
C ILE A 163 15.39 6.55 9.15
N TYR A 164 14.37 5.71 9.05
CA TYR A 164 13.75 5.05 10.18
C TYR A 164 14.21 3.60 10.21
N THR A 165 14.96 3.23 11.26
CA THR A 165 15.39 1.85 11.47
C THR A 165 14.59 1.23 12.59
N CYS A 166 14.05 0.03 12.35
CA CYS A 166 13.18 -0.68 13.27
C CYS A 166 13.56 -2.16 13.33
N PRO A 167 14.60 -2.53 14.09
CA PRO A 167 15.07 -3.89 14.15
C PRO A 167 14.00 -4.84 14.68
N SER A 168 13.95 -6.07 14.15
CA SER A 168 12.94 -7.07 14.53
C SER A 168 13.01 -7.46 16.02
N GLY A 169 14.20 -7.40 16.63
CA GLY A 169 14.43 -7.73 18.04
C GLY A 169 13.94 -6.69 19.06
N SER A 170 13.43 -5.54 18.61
CA SER A 170 12.94 -4.48 19.48
C SER A 170 11.66 -4.86 20.25
N LYS A 171 11.30 -4.07 21.27
CA LYS A 171 10.03 -4.29 21.99
C LYS A 171 8.85 -3.81 21.14
N VAL A 172 7.74 -4.55 21.19
CA VAL A 172 6.49 -4.18 20.48
C VAL A 172 6.05 -2.76 20.84
N LYS A 173 6.16 -2.39 22.13
CA LYS A 173 5.81 -1.06 22.63
C LYS A 173 6.66 0.03 21.94
N ASP A 174 7.96 -0.18 21.82
CA ASP A 174 8.88 0.78 21.21
C ASP A 174 8.58 0.91 19.72
N ARG A 175 8.41 -0.20 18.99
CA ARG A 175 8.03 -0.17 17.57
C ARG A 175 6.75 0.62 17.31
N MET A 176 5.74 0.40 18.14
CA MET A 176 4.46 1.10 18.01
C MET A 176 4.65 2.61 18.22
N ILE A 177 5.38 3.00 19.25
CA ILE A 177 5.60 4.41 19.61
C ILE A 177 6.38 5.16 18.52
N TYR A 178 7.42 4.55 17.95
CA TYR A 178 8.17 5.15 16.85
C TYR A 178 7.31 5.24 15.58
N ALA A 179 6.60 4.18 15.21
CA ALA A 179 5.73 4.16 14.03
C ALA A 179 4.60 5.21 14.11
N SER A 180 3.97 5.36 15.29
CA SER A 180 2.91 6.36 15.50
C SER A 180 3.41 7.80 15.39
N ASN A 181 4.66 8.07 15.80
CA ASN A 181 5.23 9.42 15.75
C ASN A 181 5.86 9.79 14.40
N LYS A 182 6.20 8.80 13.56
CA LYS A 182 6.91 9.00 12.30
C LYS A 182 6.24 10.05 11.40
N GLN A 183 4.92 9.97 11.21
CA GLN A 183 4.21 10.89 10.31
C GLN A 183 4.24 12.34 10.82
N GLY A 184 3.99 12.54 12.12
CA GLY A 184 4.08 13.85 12.74
C GLY A 184 5.51 14.42 12.66
N LEU A 185 6.52 13.58 12.82
CA LEU A 185 7.92 13.96 12.67
C LEU A 185 8.29 14.36 11.24
N ILE A 186 7.84 13.62 10.23
CA ILE A 186 8.05 13.97 8.81
C ILE A 186 7.46 15.35 8.50
N ASN A 187 6.24 15.63 8.97
CA ASN A 187 5.60 16.91 8.76
C ASN A 187 6.35 18.05 9.47
N HIS A 188 6.80 17.81 10.71
CA HIS A 188 7.59 18.77 11.48
C HIS A 188 8.92 19.08 10.80
N LEU A 189 9.68 18.04 10.38
CA LEU A 189 10.94 18.22 9.67
C LEU A 189 10.76 18.96 8.35
N LYS A 190 9.71 18.66 7.57
CA LYS A 190 9.40 19.40 6.34
C LYS A 190 9.16 20.89 6.61
N SER A 191 8.50 21.25 7.70
CA SER A 191 8.32 22.65 8.09
C SER A 191 9.64 23.29 8.48
N LEU A 192 10.39 22.64 9.38
CA LEU A 192 11.66 23.13 9.91
C LEU A 192 12.70 23.32 8.79
N PHE A 193 12.85 22.33 7.92
CA PHE A 193 13.81 22.38 6.80
C PHE A 193 13.44 23.43 5.77
N LYS A 194 12.16 23.64 5.51
CA LYS A 194 11.70 24.71 4.61
C LYS A 194 12.15 26.09 5.09
N ASP A 195 12.16 26.32 6.40
CA ASP A 195 12.59 27.60 6.98
C ASP A 195 14.11 27.83 6.85
N HIS A 196 14.90 26.76 6.74
CA HIS A 196 16.37 26.80 6.56
C HIS A 196 16.85 26.53 5.13
N GLY A 197 15.95 26.40 4.15
CA GLY A 197 16.31 26.10 2.75
C GLY A 197 16.82 24.67 2.53
N LEU A 198 16.45 23.74 3.41
CA LEU A 198 16.67 22.30 3.29
C LEU A 198 15.37 21.62 2.81
N GLU A 199 15.50 20.51 2.08
CA GLU A 199 14.39 19.69 1.59
C GLU A 199 14.53 18.26 2.09
N LEU A 200 13.42 17.72 2.62
CA LEU A 200 13.30 16.30 2.96
C LEU A 200 12.89 15.52 1.70
N ASP A 201 13.88 15.05 0.96
CA ASP A 201 13.72 14.42 -0.36
C ASP A 201 13.15 13.00 -0.25
N LYS A 202 13.66 12.20 0.70
CA LYS A 202 13.29 10.79 0.87
C LYS A 202 13.03 10.42 2.32
N VAL A 203 12.19 9.40 2.49
CA VAL A 203 11.93 8.73 3.77
C VAL A 203 12.16 7.24 3.53
N LEU A 204 13.15 6.67 4.21
CA LEU A 204 13.51 5.25 4.11
C LEU A 204 13.10 4.54 5.39
N ASP A 205 12.34 3.45 5.24
CA ASP A 205 11.97 2.56 6.34
C ASP A 205 12.71 1.25 6.17
N ILE A 206 13.46 0.87 7.20
CA ILE A 206 14.39 -0.25 7.12
C ILE A 206 14.28 -1.05 8.41
N GLY A 207 14.38 -2.38 8.31
CA GLY A 207 14.44 -3.24 9.49
C GLY A 207 15.77 -3.07 10.19
N ASP A 208 16.84 -3.46 9.50
CA ASP A 208 18.21 -3.44 10.00
C ASP A 208 19.10 -2.51 9.17
N PRO A 209 20.14 -1.88 9.76
CA PRO A 209 20.97 -0.90 9.06
C PRO A 209 21.68 -1.44 7.80
N GLU A 210 21.94 -2.76 7.73
CA GLU A 210 22.55 -3.42 6.57
C GLU A 210 21.65 -3.42 5.32
N GLU A 211 20.33 -3.34 5.48
CA GLU A 211 19.36 -3.31 4.38
C GLU A 211 19.33 -1.94 3.66
N LEU A 212 20.10 -0.95 4.13
CA LEU A 212 20.16 0.38 3.54
C LEU A 212 20.82 0.33 2.15
N GLU A 213 20.01 0.51 1.11
CA GLU A 213 20.50 0.62 -0.27
C GLU A 213 21.16 1.98 -0.53
N ILE A 214 22.48 2.04 -0.33
CA ILE A 214 23.32 3.24 -0.57
C ILE A 214 23.16 3.77 -2.02
N GLY A 215 22.81 2.90 -2.97
CA GLY A 215 22.56 3.25 -4.36
C GLY A 215 21.48 4.32 -4.55
N GLU A 216 20.46 4.35 -3.68
CA GLU A 216 19.37 5.34 -3.76
C GLU A 216 19.78 6.73 -3.27
N LEU A 217 20.84 6.82 -2.48
CA LEU A 217 21.34 8.06 -1.87
C LEU A 217 22.47 8.72 -2.67
N LYS A 218 22.94 8.06 -3.74
CA LYS A 218 23.88 8.69 -4.65
C LYS A 218 23.19 9.84 -5.37
N PRO A 219 23.81 11.03 -5.47
CA PRO A 219 23.31 12.07 -6.35
C PRO A 219 23.34 11.50 -7.76
N SER A 220 22.17 11.14 -8.27
CA SER A 220 22.05 10.64 -9.64
C SER A 220 22.49 11.76 -10.57
N GLU A 221 23.65 11.58 -11.23
CA GLU A 221 23.77 11.99 -12.62
C GLU A 221 22.48 11.51 -13.29
N GLU A 222 21.78 12.42 -13.97
CA GLU A 222 20.49 12.20 -14.59
C GLU A 222 20.52 10.97 -15.51
N VAL A 223 20.31 9.78 -14.96
CA VAL A 223 20.01 8.60 -15.75
C VAL A 223 18.57 8.83 -16.19
N PRO A 224 18.30 9.04 -17.49
CA PRO A 224 16.97 9.36 -17.95
C PRO A 224 16.04 8.26 -17.44
N SER A 225 14.99 8.71 -16.74
CA SER A 225 13.90 7.91 -16.19
C SER A 225 13.74 6.65 -17.01
N SER A 226 14.14 5.51 -16.41
CA SER A 226 13.99 4.22 -17.05
C SER A 226 12.53 4.14 -17.46
N THR A 227 12.33 4.21 -18.77
CA THR A 227 11.06 4.11 -19.45
C THR A 227 10.31 2.99 -18.76
N SER A 228 9.11 3.28 -18.25
CA SER A 228 8.22 2.30 -17.63
C SER A 228 8.42 0.98 -18.35
N LYS A 229 9.04 0.00 -17.69
CA LYS A 229 9.42 -1.27 -18.33
C LYS A 229 8.11 -1.90 -18.77
N SER A 230 7.67 -1.59 -19.99
CA SER A 230 6.47 -2.13 -20.61
C SER A 230 6.68 -3.63 -20.52
N GLY A 231 5.86 -4.30 -19.70
CA GLY A 231 6.18 -5.63 -19.19
C GLY A 231 6.69 -6.53 -20.30
N LEU A 232 7.85 -7.16 -20.10
CA LEU A 232 8.52 -7.99 -21.09
C LEU A 232 7.48 -8.89 -21.79
N ARG A 233 7.16 -8.60 -23.05
CA ARG A 233 6.15 -9.35 -23.79
C ARG A 233 6.84 -10.48 -24.54
N PHE A 234 6.53 -11.71 -24.14
CA PHE A 234 6.91 -12.87 -24.94
C PHE A 234 6.09 -12.90 -26.23
N ASN A 235 6.74 -13.23 -27.34
CA ASN A 235 6.07 -13.37 -28.62
C ASN A 235 5.12 -14.58 -28.59
N LYS A 236 3.96 -14.47 -29.24
CA LYS A 236 3.05 -15.60 -29.46
C LYS A 236 3.73 -16.67 -30.34
N PRO A 237 3.40 -17.96 -30.17
CA PRO A 237 3.94 -19.03 -31.02
C PRO A 237 3.59 -18.76 -32.49
N LYS A 238 4.49 -19.19 -33.39
CA LYS A 238 4.27 -19.08 -34.84
C LYS A 238 3.02 -19.90 -35.20
N GLY A 239 2.11 -19.30 -35.98
CA GLY A 239 0.90 -19.97 -36.46
C GLY A 239 1.19 -21.16 -37.39
N PRO A 240 0.15 -21.91 -37.80
CA PRO A 240 0.29 -23.05 -38.70
C PRO A 240 1.03 -22.67 -39.98
N ARG A 241 2.06 -23.43 -40.35
CA ARG A 241 3.02 -23.12 -41.43
C ARG A 241 2.40 -23.09 -42.84
N ARG A 242 1.19 -23.60 -43.03
CA ARG A 242 0.49 -23.62 -44.31
C ARG A 242 -0.95 -23.14 -44.09
N ARG A 243 -1.17 -21.85 -44.29
CA ARG A 243 -2.46 -21.28 -44.65
C ARG A 243 -2.33 -20.74 -46.06
#